data_AF-A0A8S4G1W7-F1
#
_entry.id   AF-A0A8S4G1W7-F1
#
_cell.length_a   1.000
_cell.length_b   1.000
_cell.length_c   1.000
_cell.angle_alpha   90.00
_cell.angle_beta   90.00
_cell.angle_gamma   90.00
#
_symmetry.space_group_name_H-M   'P 1'
#
loop_
_entity.id
_entity.type
_entity.pdbx_description
1 polymer ?
#
loop_
_entity_poly.entity_id
_entity_poly.type
_entity_poly.pdbx_seq_one_letter_code
_entity_poly.pdbx_strand_id
1 'polypeptide(L)'
;MIDKQELNGFYIPEMTSVVCKSAAEMVRVMTAGARRRAAACTDMNEHSSRSHAVFLVTVEAAHKHTHVIRVGKLNLVDLAGSERQRKTNASADRLREASRINQALSSLGNVISALAENSPHVPYRDSKLTRILQDSLGGNSKTIMIANIGPAQYNYDETVTTLRYAHRAKAIKNKPVRNEDPADAKLREYQAEIERLRAMLAERRGAERRGAERRPRRATKKTQPEPESGQYLVPGGDRCWRSGEERSGAGRSAGRGGRPRRHSRSPRAVSI
;
A
#
# COMPACT_ATOMS: atom_id res chain seq x y z
N MET A 1 -3.00 -15.56 -14.44
CA MET A 1 -3.83 -15.90 -13.27
C MET A 1 -2.89 -15.73 -12.09
N ILE A 2 -2.82 -14.52 -11.53
CA ILE A 2 -2.09 -14.28 -10.29
C ILE A 2 -3.18 -14.33 -9.23
N ASP A 3 -3.11 -15.28 -8.32
CA ASP A 3 -3.94 -15.26 -7.13
C ASP A 3 -3.74 -13.90 -6.47
N LYS A 4 -4.81 -13.10 -6.36
CA LYS A 4 -4.82 -11.86 -5.57
C LYS A 4 -4.60 -12.14 -4.05
N GLN A 5 -4.15 -13.34 -3.69
CA GLN A 5 -3.76 -13.76 -2.35
C GLN A 5 -2.53 -13.00 -1.83
N GLU A 6 -1.67 -12.48 -2.72
CA GLU A 6 -0.38 -11.88 -2.28
C GLU A 6 -0.46 -10.39 -1.90
N LEU A 7 -1.57 -9.70 -2.15
CA LEU A 7 -1.62 -8.24 -1.93
C LEU A 7 -2.17 -7.80 -0.57
N ASN A 8 -2.71 -8.71 0.25
CA ASN A 8 -3.70 -8.27 1.24
C ASN A 8 -3.79 -9.10 2.53
N GLY A 9 -2.70 -9.18 3.30
CA GLY A 9 -2.77 -9.45 4.75
C GLY A 9 -3.34 -10.83 5.14
N PHE A 10 -3.79 -10.96 6.38
CA PHE A 10 -4.29 -12.21 6.96
C PHE A 10 -5.60 -12.67 6.32
N TYR A 11 -5.66 -13.93 5.87
CA TYR A 11 -6.84 -14.57 5.26
C TYR A 11 -7.45 -15.62 6.19
N ILE A 12 -8.78 -15.62 6.31
CA ILE A 12 -9.55 -16.63 7.04
C ILE A 12 -10.18 -17.58 6.02
N PRO A 13 -9.73 -18.84 5.94
CA PRO A 13 -10.35 -19.82 5.05
C PRO A 13 -11.82 -20.05 5.47
N GLU A 14 -12.68 -20.27 4.47
CA GLU A 14 -14.10 -20.62 4.66
C GLU A 14 -14.96 -19.54 5.33
N MET A 15 -14.47 -18.29 5.40
CA MET A 15 -15.30 -17.14 5.78
C MET A 15 -16.36 -16.88 4.71
N THR A 16 -17.61 -16.70 5.12
CA THR A 16 -18.74 -16.49 4.19
C THR A 16 -18.75 -15.09 3.63
N SER A 17 -18.91 -15.02 2.31
CA SER A 17 -18.85 -13.83 1.47
C SER A 17 -20.20 -13.44 0.79
N VAL A 18 -20.76 -12.23 0.99
CA VAL A 18 -21.93 -11.61 0.29
C VAL A 18 -21.63 -10.23 -0.31
N VAL A 19 -22.03 -10.04 -1.57
CA VAL A 19 -21.98 -8.75 -2.25
C VAL A 19 -23.06 -7.82 -1.70
N CYS A 20 -22.66 -6.63 -1.25
CA CYS A 20 -23.61 -5.56 -0.92
C CYS A 20 -23.52 -4.46 -1.98
N LYS A 21 -24.64 -4.12 -2.60
CA LYS A 21 -24.76 -3.03 -3.59
C LYS A 21 -25.26 -1.73 -2.97
N SER A 22 -25.67 -1.76 -1.71
CA SER A 22 -26.16 -0.58 -0.99
C SER A 22 -25.80 -0.66 0.50
N ALA A 23 -25.77 0.50 1.17
CA ALA A 23 -25.62 0.56 2.61
C ALA A 23 -26.75 -0.20 3.35
N ALA A 24 -27.97 -0.19 2.79
CA ALA A 24 -29.10 -0.92 3.36
C ALA A 24 -28.87 -2.45 3.34
N GLU A 25 -28.30 -2.99 2.27
CA GLU A 25 -27.92 -4.42 2.21
C GLU A 25 -26.84 -4.76 3.23
N MET A 26 -25.82 -3.90 3.38
CA MET A 26 -24.76 -4.09 4.37
C MET A 26 -25.33 -4.10 5.81
N VAL A 27 -26.25 -3.19 6.13
CA VAL A 27 -26.91 -3.15 7.45
C VAL A 27 -27.77 -4.40 7.68
N ARG A 28 -28.45 -4.93 6.64
CA ARG A 28 -29.21 -6.18 6.75
C ARG A 28 -28.29 -7.36 7.08
N VAL A 29 -27.15 -7.47 6.40
CA VAL A 29 -26.14 -8.51 6.68
C VAL A 29 -25.60 -8.38 8.10
N MET A 30 -25.23 -7.16 8.52
CA MET A 30 -24.76 -6.89 9.88
C MET A 30 -25.80 -7.30 10.94
N THR A 31 -27.07 -6.95 10.70
CA THR A 31 -28.19 -7.31 11.61
C THR A 31 -28.40 -8.83 11.67
N ALA A 32 -28.32 -9.52 10.53
CA ALA A 32 -28.41 -10.97 10.49
C ALA A 32 -27.25 -11.63 11.27
N GLY A 33 -26.03 -11.11 11.15
CA GLY A 33 -24.88 -11.54 11.94
C GLY A 33 -25.08 -11.33 13.44
N ALA A 34 -25.56 -10.16 13.84
CA ALA A 34 -25.87 -9.85 15.24
C ALA A 34 -26.94 -10.79 15.82
N ARG A 35 -27.99 -11.10 15.06
CA ARG A 35 -29.03 -12.09 15.47
C ARG A 35 -28.46 -13.49 15.64
N ARG A 36 -27.59 -13.95 14.74
CA ARG A 36 -26.92 -15.26 14.88
C ARG A 36 -26.03 -15.32 16.11
N ARG A 37 -25.31 -14.23 16.42
CA ARG A 37 -24.53 -14.12 17.66
C ARG A 37 -25.44 -14.23 18.89
N ALA A 38 -26.59 -13.55 18.89
CA ALA A 38 -27.56 -13.62 19.98
C ALA A 38 -28.21 -15.01 20.12
N ALA A 39 -28.59 -15.66 19.02
CA ALA A 39 -29.19 -16.99 19.03
C ALA A 39 -28.21 -18.09 19.49
N ALA A 40 -26.91 -17.93 19.22
CA ALA A 40 -25.89 -18.83 19.76
C ALA A 40 -25.69 -18.69 21.29
N CYS A 41 -26.32 -17.71 21.93
CA CYS A 41 -26.17 -17.43 23.36
C CYS A 41 -27.28 -18.03 24.26
N THR A 42 -28.22 -18.84 23.75
CA THR A 42 -29.30 -19.42 24.58
C THR A 42 -28.88 -20.74 25.24
N ASP A 43 -28.47 -20.65 26.50
CA ASP A 43 -29.08 -21.19 27.73
C ASP A 43 -27.96 -21.36 28.77
N MET A 44 -28.11 -20.74 29.94
CA MET A 44 -27.20 -20.75 31.11
C MET A 44 -25.83 -20.03 31.07
N ASN A 45 -25.34 -19.46 29.97
CA ASN A 45 -24.08 -18.69 29.97
C ASN A 45 -24.21 -17.38 29.18
N GLU A 46 -23.90 -16.26 29.82
CA GLU A 46 -23.74 -14.95 29.18
C GLU A 46 -22.51 -14.96 28.26
N HIS A 47 -22.60 -15.65 27.11
CA HIS A 47 -21.49 -15.92 26.19
C HIS A 47 -21.16 -14.71 25.29
N SER A 48 -22.05 -13.71 25.24
CA SER A 48 -21.82 -12.45 24.50
C SER A 48 -20.63 -11.67 25.06
N SER A 49 -20.47 -11.61 26.39
CA SER A 49 -19.32 -10.98 27.06
C SER A 49 -18.01 -11.75 26.88
N ARG A 50 -18.09 -13.02 26.45
CA ARG A 50 -16.96 -13.96 26.35
C ARG A 50 -16.51 -14.23 24.92
N SER A 51 -17.12 -13.57 23.93
CA SER A 51 -16.82 -13.76 22.51
C SER A 51 -16.44 -12.44 21.84
N HIS A 52 -15.49 -12.50 20.90
CA HIS A 52 -15.15 -11.38 20.03
C HIS A 52 -15.99 -11.46 18.75
N ALA A 53 -16.50 -10.32 18.27
CA ALA A 53 -17.09 -10.23 16.94
C ALA A 53 -16.24 -9.33 16.03
N VAL A 54 -16.02 -9.80 14.81
CA VAL A 54 -15.27 -9.05 13.79
C VAL A 54 -16.16 -8.95 12.56
N PHE A 55 -16.44 -7.73 12.13
CA PHE A 55 -17.17 -7.41 10.91
C PHE A 55 -16.21 -6.73 9.93
N LEU A 56 -15.95 -7.38 8.80
CA LEU A 56 -15.02 -6.93 7.79
C LEU A 56 -15.81 -6.36 6.60
N VAL A 57 -15.43 -5.17 6.15
CA VAL A 57 -16.00 -4.53 4.97
C VAL A 57 -14.86 -4.21 4.02
N THR A 58 -14.87 -4.82 2.85
CA THR A 58 -13.94 -4.50 1.76
C THR A 58 -14.64 -3.62 0.74
N VAL A 59 -14.06 -2.45 0.47
CA VAL A 59 -14.58 -1.47 -0.49
C VAL A 59 -13.61 -1.39 -1.66
N GLU A 60 -14.06 -1.82 -2.83
CA GLU A 60 -13.33 -1.64 -4.08
C GLU A 60 -13.86 -0.40 -4.81
N ALA A 61 -12.96 0.50 -5.18
CA ALA A 61 -13.29 1.72 -5.90
C ALA A 61 -12.39 1.88 -7.11
N ALA A 62 -13.00 2.08 -8.28
CA ALA A 62 -12.28 2.41 -9.51
C ALA A 62 -12.42 3.91 -9.80
N HIS A 63 -11.29 4.59 -9.98
CA HIS A 63 -11.30 5.99 -10.37
C HIS A 63 -11.66 6.15 -11.85
N LYS A 64 -12.73 6.90 -12.16
CA LYS A 64 -13.35 6.96 -13.50
C LYS A 64 -12.39 7.39 -14.61
N HIS A 65 -11.44 8.29 -14.31
CA HIS A 65 -10.57 8.88 -15.32
C HIS A 65 -9.20 8.21 -15.44
N THR A 66 -8.70 7.66 -14.34
CA THR A 66 -7.34 7.08 -14.29
C THR A 66 -7.38 5.56 -14.38
N HIS A 67 -8.58 4.95 -14.32
CA HIS A 67 -8.80 3.51 -14.23
C HIS A 67 -8.08 2.81 -13.05
N VAL A 68 -7.50 3.60 -12.13
CA VAL A 68 -6.82 3.09 -10.94
C VAL A 68 -7.83 2.45 -10.02
N ILE A 69 -7.58 1.20 -9.66
CA ILE A 69 -8.38 0.46 -8.69
C ILE A 69 -7.75 0.62 -7.31
N ARG A 70 -8.60 0.96 -6.34
CA ARG A 70 -8.25 1.09 -4.92
C ARG A 70 -9.09 0.12 -4.12
N VAL A 71 -8.47 -0.46 -3.08
CA VAL A 71 -9.14 -1.40 -2.18
C VAL A 71 -9.00 -0.90 -0.73
N GLY A 72 -10.10 -0.42 -0.16
CA GLY A 72 -10.18 -0.09 1.26
C GLY A 72 -10.66 -1.31 2.06
N LYS A 73 -10.12 -1.50 3.26
CA LYS A 73 -10.64 -2.45 4.25
C LYS A 73 -11.05 -1.69 5.49
N LEU A 74 -12.25 -1.94 5.98
CA LEU A 74 -12.76 -1.45 7.25
C LEU A 74 -13.06 -2.65 8.15
N ASN A 75 -12.40 -2.69 9.29
CA ASN A 75 -12.58 -3.74 10.29
C ASN A 75 -13.28 -3.14 11.50
N LEU A 76 -14.48 -3.62 11.81
CA LEU A 76 -15.21 -3.28 13.03
C LEU A 76 -15.07 -4.46 14.00
N VAL A 77 -14.45 -4.21 15.14
CA VAL A 77 -14.07 -5.26 16.08
C VAL A 77 -14.70 -4.95 17.43
N ASP A 78 -15.59 -5.83 17.85
CA ASP A 78 -16.20 -5.82 19.17
C ASP A 78 -15.52 -6.90 20.02
N LEU A 79 -14.82 -6.45 21.06
CA LEU A 79 -14.01 -7.33 21.90
C LEU A 79 -14.82 -7.89 23.06
N ALA A 80 -14.48 -9.10 23.50
CA ALA A 80 -14.95 -9.66 24.75
C ALA A 80 -14.60 -8.73 25.94
N GLY A 81 -15.31 -8.91 27.05
CA GLY A 81 -15.09 -8.18 28.30
C GLY A 81 -13.65 -8.32 28.79
N SER A 82 -13.06 -7.21 29.22
CA SER A 82 -11.67 -7.15 29.70
C SER A 82 -11.53 -7.50 31.19
N GLU A 83 -12.64 -7.77 31.87
CA GLU A 83 -12.69 -7.97 33.31
C GLU A 83 -12.02 -9.27 33.77
N ARG A 84 -11.38 -9.18 34.94
CA ARG A 84 -10.70 -10.34 35.53
C ARG A 84 -11.68 -11.20 36.30
N GLN A 85 -11.73 -12.48 35.93
CA GLN A 85 -12.62 -13.49 36.52
C GLN A 85 -12.27 -13.90 37.97
N ARG A 86 -11.27 -13.26 38.61
CA ARG A 86 -10.90 -13.50 40.02
C ARG A 86 -12.02 -13.23 41.02
N LYS A 87 -13.14 -12.64 40.59
CA LYS A 87 -14.34 -12.39 41.41
C LYS A 87 -15.33 -13.56 41.47
N THR A 88 -15.09 -14.68 40.77
CA THR A 88 -16.02 -15.83 40.77
C THR A 88 -15.42 -17.02 41.54
N ASN A 89 -16.09 -17.49 42.59
CA ASN A 89 -15.82 -18.78 43.27
C ASN A 89 -16.19 -19.96 42.34
N ALA A 90 -15.57 -20.03 41.17
CA ALA A 90 -15.90 -20.98 40.12
C ALA A 90 -15.03 -22.23 40.22
N SER A 91 -15.63 -23.40 39.95
CA SER A 91 -14.94 -24.71 39.90
C SER A 91 -13.76 -24.70 38.91
N ALA A 92 -12.80 -25.62 39.09
CA ALA A 92 -11.56 -25.72 38.33
C ALA A 92 -11.77 -25.78 36.79
N ASP A 93 -12.86 -26.41 36.32
CA ASP A 93 -13.18 -26.47 34.89
C ASP A 93 -13.69 -25.14 34.33
N ARG A 94 -14.49 -24.40 35.11
CA ARG A 94 -14.89 -23.03 34.76
C ARG A 94 -13.71 -22.08 34.74
N LEU A 95 -12.71 -22.28 35.61
CA LEU A 95 -11.46 -21.52 35.59
C LEU A 95 -10.62 -21.82 34.33
N ARG A 96 -10.56 -23.07 33.88
CA ARG A 96 -9.88 -23.45 32.62
C ARG A 96 -10.57 -22.86 31.39
N GLU A 97 -11.89 -22.88 31.34
CA GLU A 97 -12.68 -22.24 30.27
C GLU A 97 -12.51 -20.72 30.28
N ALA A 98 -12.64 -20.08 31.45
CA ALA A 98 -12.43 -18.64 31.63
C ALA A 98 -11.02 -18.19 31.21
N SER A 99 -10.00 -19.00 31.49
CA SER A 99 -8.62 -18.75 31.06
C SER A 99 -8.49 -18.72 29.52
N ARG A 100 -9.22 -19.60 28.82
CA ARG A 100 -9.23 -19.63 27.34
C ARG A 100 -9.91 -18.41 26.73
N ILE A 101 -10.96 -17.87 27.35
CA ILE A 101 -11.65 -16.67 26.88
C ILE A 101 -10.71 -15.45 26.94
N ASN A 102 -10.05 -15.27 28.08
CA ASN A 102 -9.12 -14.15 28.26
C ASN A 102 -7.77 -14.36 27.56
N GLN A 103 -7.52 -15.53 26.99
CA GLN A 103 -6.30 -15.79 26.23
C GLN A 103 -6.16 -14.81 25.05
N ALA A 104 -7.22 -14.58 24.29
CA ALA A 104 -7.18 -13.68 23.14
C ALA A 104 -6.89 -12.22 23.54
N LEU A 105 -7.51 -11.72 24.61
CA LEU A 105 -7.25 -10.37 25.16
C LEU A 105 -5.85 -10.25 25.78
N SER A 106 -5.36 -11.32 26.42
CA SER A 106 -4.01 -11.37 26.98
C SER A 106 -2.96 -11.34 25.87
N SER A 107 -3.13 -12.15 24.82
CA SER A 107 -2.28 -12.12 23.62
C SER A 107 -2.31 -10.75 22.95
N LEU A 108 -3.49 -10.11 22.86
CA LEU A 108 -3.62 -8.76 22.34
C LEU A 108 -2.85 -7.75 23.20
N GLY A 109 -2.92 -7.88 24.53
CA GLY A 109 -2.13 -7.09 25.46
C GLY A 109 -0.62 -7.24 25.25
N ASN A 110 -0.13 -8.48 25.04
CA ASN A 110 1.28 -8.76 24.76
C ASN A 110 1.73 -8.12 23.44
N VAL A 111 0.92 -8.22 22.39
CA VAL A 111 1.18 -7.56 21.10
C VAL A 111 1.28 -6.04 21.26
N ILE A 112 0.35 -5.43 22.01
CA ILE A 112 0.36 -3.99 22.25
C ILE A 112 1.59 -3.55 23.04
N SER A 113 1.95 -4.28 24.10
CA SER A 113 3.16 -3.97 24.89
C SER A 113 4.42 -4.10 24.03
N ALA A 114 4.56 -5.19 23.26
CA ALA A 114 5.68 -5.41 22.36
C ALA A 114 5.80 -4.29 21.32
N LEU A 115 4.68 -3.83 20.76
CA LEU A 115 4.67 -2.72 19.80
C LEU A 115 4.98 -1.36 20.45
N ALA A 116 4.45 -1.10 21.64
CA ALA A 116 4.73 0.14 22.38
C ALA A 116 6.21 0.25 22.77
N GLU A 117 6.85 -0.87 23.08
CA GLU A 117 8.28 -0.97 23.42
C GLU A 117 9.19 -1.08 22.18
N ASN A 118 8.62 -1.09 20.97
CA ASN A 118 9.36 -1.32 19.71
C ASN A 118 10.18 -2.62 19.72
N SER A 119 9.64 -3.67 20.34
CA SER A 119 10.25 -5.00 20.34
C SER A 119 10.45 -5.51 18.91
N PRO A 120 11.60 -6.14 18.60
CA PRO A 120 11.85 -6.72 17.28
C PRO A 120 10.89 -7.88 16.97
N HIS A 121 10.40 -8.58 17.99
CA HIS A 121 9.44 -9.66 17.84
C HIS A 121 8.09 -9.28 18.44
N VAL A 122 7.03 -9.39 17.64
CA VAL A 122 5.65 -9.14 18.06
C VAL A 122 4.84 -10.44 17.93
N PRO A 123 4.25 -10.95 19.03
CA PRO A 123 3.66 -12.28 19.08
C PRO A 123 2.23 -12.33 18.51
N TYR A 124 2.04 -11.94 17.25
CA TYR A 124 0.71 -11.98 16.61
C TYR A 124 0.11 -13.38 16.54
N ARG A 125 0.94 -14.43 16.58
CA ARG A 125 0.53 -15.82 16.40
C ARG A 125 -0.14 -16.44 17.63
N ASP A 126 -0.03 -15.82 18.80
CA ASP A 126 -0.52 -16.36 20.07
C ASP A 126 -2.05 -16.50 20.12
N SER A 127 -2.77 -15.74 19.30
CA SER A 127 -4.23 -15.88 19.15
C SER A 127 -4.69 -15.67 17.71
N LYS A 128 -5.83 -16.26 17.34
CA LYS A 128 -6.46 -15.99 16.02
C LYS A 128 -6.82 -14.51 15.87
N LEU A 129 -7.29 -13.87 16.95
CA LEU A 129 -7.64 -12.45 16.97
C LEU A 129 -6.45 -11.56 16.61
N THR A 130 -5.30 -11.76 17.25
CA THR A 130 -4.08 -10.97 16.98
C THR A 130 -3.55 -11.18 15.56
N ARG A 131 -3.77 -12.36 14.96
CA ARG A 131 -3.44 -12.59 13.54
C ARG A 131 -4.36 -11.81 12.60
N ILE A 132 -5.67 -11.77 12.90
CA ILE A 132 -6.65 -10.98 12.14
C ILE A 132 -6.33 -9.49 12.23
N LEU A 133 -5.90 -9.02 13.40
CA LEU A 133 -5.62 -7.61 13.67
C LEU A 133 -4.19 -7.18 13.35
N GLN A 134 -3.37 -8.05 12.77
CA GLN A 134 -1.96 -7.76 12.48
C GLN A 134 -1.78 -6.50 11.61
N ASP A 135 -2.63 -6.32 10.60
CA ASP A 135 -2.59 -5.10 9.78
C ASP A 135 -3.03 -3.85 10.57
N SER A 136 -3.90 -4.04 11.57
CA SER A 136 -4.46 -2.97 12.41
C SER A 136 -3.52 -2.51 13.53
N LEU A 137 -2.56 -3.34 13.95
CA LEU A 137 -1.63 -3.02 15.03
C LEU A 137 -0.21 -3.03 14.46
N GLY A 138 0.41 -1.86 14.27
CA GLY A 138 1.75 -1.73 13.70
C GLY A 138 1.86 -1.94 12.18
N GLY A 139 0.75 -2.26 11.50
CA GLY A 139 0.71 -2.53 10.06
C GLY A 139 0.18 -1.38 9.19
N ASN A 140 -0.30 -1.75 8.01
CA ASN A 140 -0.92 -0.86 7.03
C ASN A 140 -2.42 -0.66 7.35
N SER A 141 -2.70 0.15 8.37
CA SER A 141 -4.08 0.52 8.71
C SER A 141 -4.13 1.84 9.47
N LYS A 142 -5.25 2.54 9.32
CA LYS A 142 -5.63 3.62 10.24
C LYS A 142 -6.50 3.01 11.33
N THR A 143 -5.95 2.96 12.55
CA THR A 143 -6.60 2.25 13.65
C THR A 143 -7.09 3.22 14.70
N ILE A 144 -8.32 3.01 15.13
CA ILE A 144 -8.97 3.74 16.23
C ILE A 144 -9.33 2.71 17.28
N MET A 145 -8.90 2.94 18.52
CA MET A 145 -9.32 2.17 19.68
C MET A 145 -10.33 3.00 20.47
N ILE A 146 -11.48 2.40 20.77
CA ILE A 146 -12.47 2.99 21.68
C ILE A 146 -12.36 2.22 23.00
N ALA A 147 -12.04 2.92 24.07
CA ALA A 147 -11.94 2.35 25.41
C ALA A 147 -13.23 2.65 26.19
N ASN A 148 -14.08 1.64 26.36
CA ASN A 148 -15.31 1.77 27.14
C ASN A 148 -15.03 1.55 28.63
N ILE A 149 -15.49 2.47 29.47
CA ILE A 149 -15.28 2.44 30.92
C ILE A 149 -16.60 2.69 31.65
N GLY A 150 -16.71 2.16 32.88
CA GLY A 150 -17.87 2.37 33.75
C GLY A 150 -17.54 3.40 34.84
N PRO A 151 -18.37 4.43 35.07
CA PRO A 151 -18.07 5.49 36.03
C PRO A 151 -18.28 5.09 37.51
N ALA A 152 -18.86 3.91 37.77
CA ALA A 152 -19.20 3.47 39.11
C ALA A 152 -17.96 3.06 39.93
N GLN A 153 -18.00 3.32 41.23
CA GLN A 153 -16.87 3.05 42.14
C GLN A 153 -16.42 1.58 42.15
N TYR A 154 -17.35 0.63 42.04
CA TYR A 154 -17.01 -0.80 42.01
C TYR A 154 -16.28 -1.24 40.72
N ASN A 155 -16.25 -0.39 39.68
CA ASN A 155 -15.53 -0.59 38.42
C ASN A 155 -14.16 0.11 38.39
N TYR A 156 -13.73 0.72 39.50
CA TYR A 156 -12.50 1.52 39.55
C TYR A 156 -11.27 0.76 39.04
N ASP A 157 -11.03 -0.46 39.54
CA ASP A 157 -9.85 -1.25 39.17
C ASP A 157 -9.84 -1.65 37.69
N GLU A 158 -11.00 -2.01 37.14
CA GLU A 158 -11.14 -2.36 35.73
C GLU A 158 -11.00 -1.12 34.84
N THR A 159 -11.56 0.02 35.26
CA THR A 159 -11.42 1.30 34.56
C THR A 159 -9.96 1.73 34.46
N VAL A 160 -9.21 1.67 35.56
CA VAL A 160 -7.76 1.96 35.57
C VAL A 160 -7.01 1.00 34.64
N THR A 161 -7.37 -0.28 34.65
CA THR A 161 -6.76 -1.28 33.76
C THR A 161 -6.99 -0.96 32.29
N THR A 162 -8.24 -0.64 31.91
CA THR A 162 -8.62 -0.25 30.55
C THR A 162 -7.91 1.02 30.09
N LEU A 163 -7.83 2.05 30.95
CA LEU A 163 -7.14 3.30 30.62
C LEU A 163 -5.63 3.10 30.43
N ARG A 164 -4.98 2.30 31.29
CA ARG A 164 -3.56 1.94 31.11
C ARG A 164 -3.32 1.16 29.83
N TYR A 165 -4.24 0.28 29.47
CA TYR A 165 -4.19 -0.46 28.22
C TYR A 165 -4.28 0.47 27.00
N ALA A 166 -5.27 1.38 27.00
CA ALA A 166 -5.45 2.38 25.95
C ALA A 166 -4.23 3.32 25.85
N HIS A 167 -3.63 3.68 26.98
CA HIS A 167 -2.40 4.48 27.02
C HIS A 167 -1.23 3.78 26.30
N ARG A 168 -1.02 2.47 26.53
CA ARG A 168 -0.01 1.70 25.78
C ARG A 168 -0.35 1.61 24.30
N ALA A 169 -1.62 1.34 23.97
CA ALA A 169 -2.08 1.26 22.58
C ALA A 169 -1.84 2.58 21.80
N LYS A 170 -1.97 3.73 22.47
CA LYS A 170 -1.71 5.06 21.89
C LYS A 170 -0.26 5.24 21.41
N ALA A 171 0.70 4.51 21.99
CA ALA A 171 2.11 4.59 21.59
C ALA A 171 2.42 3.85 20.27
N ILE A 172 1.50 2.99 19.80
CA ILE A 172 1.69 2.20 18.58
C ILE A 172 1.67 3.11 17.36
N LYS A 173 2.68 2.99 16.51
CA LYS A 173 2.79 3.73 15.25
C LYS A 173 2.48 2.81 14.07
N ASN A 174 1.34 3.03 13.43
CA ASN A 174 0.99 2.37 12.18
C ASN A 174 1.63 3.08 10.98
N LYS A 175 1.78 2.35 9.87
CA LYS A 175 2.31 2.86 8.59
C LYS A 175 1.25 2.71 7.49
N PRO A 176 0.17 3.52 7.52
CA PRO A 176 -0.89 3.43 6.52
C PRO A 176 -0.38 3.87 5.13
N VAL A 177 -0.55 3.01 4.14
CA VAL A 177 -0.22 3.18 2.72
C VAL A 177 -1.49 2.98 1.89
N ARG A 178 -1.59 3.68 0.75
CA ARG A 178 -2.74 3.51 -0.15
C ARG A 178 -2.65 2.17 -0.86
N ASN A 179 -3.70 1.36 -0.72
CA ASN A 179 -3.82 0.08 -1.40
C ASN A 179 -4.26 0.32 -2.84
N GLU A 180 -3.30 0.33 -3.76
CA GLU A 180 -3.47 0.47 -5.20
C GLU A 180 -2.83 -0.74 -5.90
N ASP A 181 -3.30 -1.11 -7.08
CA ASP A 181 -2.69 -2.20 -7.85
C ASP A 181 -1.18 -1.92 -8.08
N PRO A 182 -0.27 -2.88 -7.84
CA PRO A 182 1.17 -2.69 -8.06
C PRO A 182 1.53 -2.19 -9.46
N ALA A 183 0.78 -2.61 -10.48
CA ALA A 183 0.98 -2.14 -11.85
C ALA A 183 0.64 -0.65 -11.98
N ASP A 184 -0.48 -0.23 -11.38
CA ASP A 184 -0.91 1.18 -11.38
C ASP A 184 0.00 2.05 -10.52
N ALA A 185 0.53 1.51 -9.41
CA ALA A 185 1.50 2.19 -8.55
C ALA A 185 2.82 2.46 -9.27
N LYS A 186 3.39 1.43 -9.92
CA LYS A 186 4.59 1.58 -10.74
C LYS A 186 4.37 2.52 -11.93
N LEU A 187 3.20 2.45 -12.56
CA LEU A 187 2.88 3.34 -13.68
C LEU A 187 2.90 4.81 -13.26
N ARG A 188 2.36 5.15 -12.08
CA ARG A 188 2.42 6.51 -11.53
C ARG A 188 3.85 6.92 -11.19
N GLU A 189 4.63 6.05 -10.57
CA GLU A 189 6.03 6.30 -10.25
C GLU A 189 6.84 6.59 -11.52
N TYR A 190 6.69 5.76 -12.56
CA TYR A 190 7.35 5.98 -13.85
C TYR A 190 6.87 7.26 -14.54
N GLN A 191 5.58 7.59 -14.47
CA GLN A 191 5.08 8.85 -15.02
C GLN A 191 5.69 10.07 -14.32
N ALA A 192 5.76 10.05 -12.99
CA ALA A 192 6.38 11.12 -12.20
C ALA A 192 7.89 11.25 -12.51
N GLU A 193 8.60 10.13 -12.65
CA GLU A 193 10.01 10.15 -13.00
C GLU A 193 10.25 10.63 -14.44
N ILE A 194 9.38 10.26 -15.40
CA ILE A 194 9.42 10.80 -16.76
C ILE A 194 9.22 12.32 -16.75
N GLU A 195 8.27 12.84 -15.97
CA GLU A 195 8.04 14.29 -15.84
C GLU A 195 9.24 15.00 -15.22
N ARG A 196 9.81 14.45 -14.15
CA ARG A 196 11.01 14.97 -13.50
C ARG A 196 12.20 15.03 -14.47
N LEU A 197 12.46 13.94 -15.18
CA LEU A 197 13.55 13.86 -16.16
C LEU A 197 13.33 14.82 -17.33
N ARG A 198 12.08 14.97 -17.81
CA ARG A 198 11.73 15.96 -18.84
C ARG A 198 11.97 17.39 -18.37
N ALA A 199 11.64 17.71 -17.11
CA ALA A 199 11.91 19.02 -16.53
C ALA A 199 13.42 19.31 -16.45
N MET A 200 14.23 18.36 -15.96
CA MET A 200 15.69 18.50 -15.92
C MET A 200 16.30 18.70 -17.31
N LEU A 201 15.81 17.97 -18.32
CA LEU A 201 16.26 18.13 -19.70
C LEU A 201 15.85 19.49 -20.30
N ALA A 202 14.67 19.99 -19.97
CA ALA A 202 14.22 21.31 -20.40
C ALA A 202 15.07 22.43 -19.79
N GLU A 203 15.40 22.31 -18.50
CA GLU A 203 16.26 23.24 -17.78
C GLU A 203 17.69 23.26 -18.37
N ARG A 204 18.29 22.08 -18.59
CA ARG A 204 19.61 21.94 -19.21
C ARG A 204 19.64 22.53 -20.63
N ARG A 205 18.64 22.21 -21.46
CA ARG A 205 18.52 22.79 -22.82
C ARG A 205 18.33 24.32 -22.78
N GLY A 206 17.61 24.84 -21.78
CA GLY A 206 17.46 26.28 -21.57
C GLY A 206 18.75 26.96 -21.12
N ALA A 207 19.62 26.28 -20.37
CA ALA A 207 20.94 26.78 -19.99
C ALA A 207 21.92 26.77 -21.18
N GLU A 208 21.92 25.70 -21.99
CA GLU A 208 22.74 25.58 -23.19
C GLU A 208 22.40 26.66 -24.24
N ARG A 209 21.10 26.97 -24.44
CA ARG A 209 20.67 28.07 -25.32
C ARG A 209 21.13 29.45 -24.82
N ARG A 210 21.02 29.70 -23.51
CA ARG A 210 21.50 30.95 -22.88
C ARG A 210 23.03 31.09 -22.95
N GLY A 211 23.77 29.98 -22.92
CA GLY A 211 25.22 29.96 -23.14
C GLY A 211 25.62 30.22 -24.59
N ALA A 212 24.84 29.74 -25.56
CA ALA A 212 25.10 29.94 -26.99
C ALA A 212 24.85 31.40 -27.45
N GLU A 213 23.83 32.08 -26.90
CA GLU A 213 23.54 33.49 -27.21
C GLU A 213 24.58 34.47 -26.63
N ARG A 214 25.28 34.10 -25.56
CA ARG A 214 26.32 34.93 -24.94
C ARG A 214 27.68 34.86 -25.65
N ARG A 215 27.83 34.03 -26.69
CA ARG A 215 29.10 33.88 -27.39
C ARG A 215 29.23 34.98 -28.47
N PRO A 216 30.14 35.95 -28.33
CA PRO A 216 30.22 37.06 -29.29
C PRO A 216 30.60 36.52 -30.67
N ARG A 217 29.87 36.98 -31.70
CA ARG A 217 30.19 36.68 -33.10
C ARG A 217 31.59 37.23 -33.39
N ARG A 218 32.56 36.34 -33.62
CA ARG A 218 33.90 36.71 -34.09
C ARG A 218 33.72 37.38 -35.46
N ALA A 219 33.98 38.68 -35.54
CA ALA A 219 33.86 39.45 -36.76
C ALA A 219 34.70 38.80 -37.87
N THR A 220 34.04 38.37 -38.95
CA THR A 220 34.71 37.97 -40.18
C THR A 220 35.34 39.22 -40.78
N LYS A 221 36.68 39.30 -40.73
CA LYS A 221 37.43 40.30 -41.50
C LYS A 221 37.06 40.13 -42.98
N LYS A 222 36.42 41.14 -43.56
CA LYS A 222 36.27 41.27 -45.02
C LYS A 222 37.68 41.45 -45.60
N THR A 223 38.17 40.42 -46.28
CA THR A 223 39.35 40.53 -47.14
C THR A 223 38.94 41.36 -48.36
N GLN A 224 39.64 42.47 -48.60
CA GLN A 224 39.50 43.24 -49.83
C GLN A 224 40.08 42.45 -51.02
N PRO A 225 39.55 42.62 -52.24
CA PRO A 225 40.15 42.04 -53.42
C PRO A 225 41.26 42.97 -53.94
N GLU A 226 42.45 42.41 -54.17
CA GLU A 226 43.54 43.05 -54.92
C GLU A 226 43.71 42.33 -56.28
N PRO A 227 44.24 43.01 -57.31
CA PRO A 227 43.90 42.80 -58.71
C PRO A 227 44.79 41.77 -59.41
N GLU A 228 44.31 41.35 -60.59
CA GLU A 228 45.01 40.46 -61.51
C GLU A 228 46.27 41.12 -62.09
N SER A 229 47.41 40.43 -62.00
CA SER A 229 48.48 40.55 -62.99
C SER A 229 49.40 39.32 -62.97
N GLY A 230 49.55 38.68 -64.14
CA GLY A 230 50.87 38.29 -64.66
C GLY A 230 51.42 36.90 -64.30
N GLN A 231 51.48 36.06 -65.34
CA GLN A 231 52.23 34.81 -65.51
C GLN A 231 53.67 34.81 -64.94
N TYR A 232 54.14 33.68 -64.39
CA TYR A 232 55.11 32.74 -65.03
C TYR A 232 55.79 31.77 -64.03
N LEU A 233 55.98 30.53 -64.54
CA LEU A 233 57.05 29.55 -64.29
C LEU A 233 57.02 28.62 -63.05
N VAL A 234 56.96 27.32 -63.37
CA VAL A 234 57.34 26.14 -62.57
C VAL A 234 58.86 25.96 -62.65
N PRO A 235 59.55 25.46 -61.61
CA PRO A 235 59.91 24.03 -61.54
C PRO A 235 59.80 23.48 -60.10
N GLY A 236 59.28 22.28 -59.84
CA GLY A 236 59.98 21.00 -60.04
C GLY A 236 60.37 20.43 -58.66
N GLY A 237 60.03 19.17 -58.37
CA GLY A 237 60.61 18.44 -57.22
C GLY A 237 59.66 17.58 -56.38
N ASP A 238 59.43 16.36 -56.87
CA ASP A 238 59.72 15.11 -56.16
C ASP A 238 59.02 14.72 -54.84
N ARG A 239 58.14 13.71 -55.04
CA ARG A 239 57.99 12.42 -54.34
C ARG A 239 56.70 12.26 -53.53
N CYS A 240 55.77 11.37 -53.94
CA CYS A 240 55.78 9.90 -53.80
C CYS A 240 55.68 9.47 -52.31
N TRP A 241 54.78 8.60 -51.81
CA TRP A 241 54.13 7.40 -52.35
C TRP A 241 52.84 7.09 -51.54
N ARG A 242 51.84 6.49 -52.23
CA ARG A 242 50.95 5.35 -51.86
C ARG A 242 50.23 5.28 -50.50
N SER A 243 49.13 4.56 -50.30
CA SER A 243 48.08 3.89 -51.09
C SER A 243 47.23 3.13 -50.06
N GLY A 244 45.96 2.83 -50.35
CA GLY A 244 45.18 1.82 -49.61
C GLY A 244 43.74 2.28 -49.44
N GLU A 245 42.89 2.06 -50.43
CA GLU A 245 42.03 0.86 -50.57
C GLU A 245 40.74 0.95 -49.74
N GLU A 246 39.67 1.26 -50.49
CA GLU A 246 38.37 0.58 -50.52
C GLU A 246 38.02 -0.36 -49.35
N ARG A 247 36.81 -0.17 -48.80
CA ARG A 247 35.75 -1.15 -49.00
C ARG A 247 34.35 -0.64 -48.69
N SER A 248 33.48 -1.04 -49.60
CA SER A 248 32.03 -0.95 -49.66
C SER A 248 31.32 -1.74 -48.57
N GLY A 249 30.05 -1.38 -48.32
CA GLY A 249 29.16 -2.17 -47.46
C GLY A 249 27.78 -1.56 -47.29
N ALA A 250 26.90 -1.81 -48.26
CA ALA A 250 25.47 -1.51 -48.20
C ALA A 250 24.72 -2.48 -47.27
N GLY A 251 23.59 -2.05 -46.69
CA GLY A 251 22.65 -2.96 -46.01
C GLY A 251 21.42 -2.27 -45.45
N ARG A 252 20.26 -2.51 -46.07
CA ARG A 252 18.92 -1.94 -45.79
C ARG A 252 18.10 -2.81 -44.81
N SER A 253 16.94 -2.24 -44.43
CA SER A 253 15.64 -2.86 -43.99
C SER A 253 15.47 -3.04 -42.47
N ALA A 254 14.46 -2.49 -41.78
CA ALA A 254 12.99 -2.39 -41.93
C ALA A 254 12.22 -3.57 -41.28
N GLY A 255 11.38 -3.27 -40.27
CA GLY A 255 10.41 -4.25 -39.73
C GLY A 255 9.63 -3.82 -38.48
N ARG A 256 8.44 -3.22 -38.70
CA ARG A 256 7.10 -3.46 -38.08
C ARG A 256 7.06 -3.93 -36.60
N GLY A 257 6.33 -3.32 -35.66
CA GLY A 257 5.02 -2.66 -35.74
C GLY A 257 3.88 -3.62 -35.35
N GLY A 258 3.62 -3.79 -34.04
CA GLY A 258 2.52 -4.65 -33.53
C GLY A 258 1.78 -4.02 -32.35
N ARG A 259 0.50 -3.67 -32.56
CA ARG A 259 -0.46 -3.20 -31.53
C ARG A 259 -1.19 -4.40 -30.89
N PRO A 260 -1.54 -4.38 -29.59
CA PRO A 260 -2.58 -5.24 -29.06
C PRO A 260 -3.94 -4.53 -29.00
N ARG A 261 -4.98 -5.30 -29.34
CA ARG A 261 -6.41 -4.92 -29.39
C ARG A 261 -7.02 -4.84 -27.99
N ARG A 262 -7.83 -3.80 -27.75
CA ARG A 262 -8.74 -3.66 -26.61
C ARG A 262 -9.83 -4.72 -26.66
N HIS A 263 -10.08 -5.44 -25.57
CA HIS A 263 -11.31 -6.18 -25.35
C HIS A 263 -11.95 -5.70 -24.04
N SER A 264 -13.22 -5.33 -24.16
CA SER A 264 -14.14 -4.87 -23.13
C SER A 264 -14.36 -5.93 -22.04
N ARG A 265 -14.30 -5.54 -20.77
CA ARG A 265 -14.75 -6.35 -19.63
C ARG A 265 -15.91 -5.66 -18.92
N SER A 266 -16.97 -6.43 -18.70
CA SER A 266 -18.07 -6.15 -17.78
C SER A 266 -17.64 -6.37 -16.33
N PRO A 267 -18.23 -5.66 -15.35
CA PRO A 267 -17.88 -5.82 -13.95
C PRO A 267 -18.66 -6.99 -13.31
N ARG A 268 -17.95 -7.87 -12.58
CA ARG A 268 -18.55 -8.92 -11.74
C ARG A 268 -17.96 -8.92 -10.32
N ALA A 269 -18.88 -8.72 -9.36
CA ALA A 269 -19.01 -9.20 -7.98
C ALA A 269 -17.84 -9.11 -6.96
N VAL A 270 -18.18 -8.61 -5.76
CA VAL A 270 -17.37 -8.48 -4.51
C VAL A 270 -18.17 -9.10 -3.37
N SER A 271 -17.66 -10.01 -2.52
CA SER A 271 -18.48 -10.68 -1.48
C SER A 271 -17.81 -10.74 -0.07
N ILE A 272 -18.59 -10.56 1.05
CA ILE A 272 -18.37 -10.61 2.56
C ILE A 272 -17.02 -11.18 3.05
#